data_AF-A0A2G9U6E7-F1
#
_entry.id   AF-A0A2G9U6E7-F1
#
_cell.length_a   1.000
_cell.length_b   1.000
_cell.length_c   1.000
_cell.angle_alpha   90.00
_cell.angle_beta   90.00
_cell.angle_gamma   90.00
#
_symmetry.space_group_name_H-M   'P 1'
#
loop_
_entity.id
_entity.type
_entity.pdbx_description
1 polymer ?
#
loop_
_entity_poly.entity_id
_entity_poly.type
_entity_poly.pdbx_seq_one_letter_code
_entity_poly.pdbx_strand_id
1 'polypeptide(L)'
;MTTMLEMHSKEQQNCGNLIPVSILQKMHQCTESLKTKYIVVPAKNRIKIHPGPTCNSFVGKNGGEQTMMLGSSCAYTYMAAHEIGHALGFMHTFQRHDRDKYITLNENAAL
;
A
#
# COMPACT_ATOMS: atom_id res chain seq x y z
N MET A 1 4.63 40.39 19.21
CA MET A 1 4.22 38.98 19.12
C MET A 1 3.20 38.88 18.01
N THR A 2 3.59 38.37 16.84
CA THR A 2 2.79 37.62 15.85
C THR A 2 3.63 37.61 14.56
N THR A 3 4.27 36.48 14.28
CA THR A 3 4.77 36.14 12.94
C THR A 3 4.30 34.72 12.65
N MET A 4 3.03 34.64 12.23
CA MET A 4 2.55 33.58 11.35
C MET A 4 3.21 33.83 9.99
N LEU A 5 4.39 33.26 9.79
CA LEU A 5 5.05 33.22 8.48
C LEU A 5 4.50 32.04 7.69
N GLU A 6 3.47 32.34 6.92
CA GLU A 6 3.24 31.88 5.55
C GLU A 6 3.60 30.42 5.21
N MET A 7 2.56 29.59 5.18
CA MET A 7 2.52 28.35 4.39
C MET A 7 2.44 28.70 2.90
N HIS A 8 3.54 29.13 2.31
CA HIS A 8 3.68 29.33 0.87
C HIS A 8 3.86 27.99 0.13
N SER A 9 2.72 27.35 -0.17
CA SER A 9 2.29 26.71 -1.43
C SER A 9 3.27 26.19 -2.53
N LYS A 10 4.57 25.98 -2.28
CA LYS A 10 5.52 25.52 -3.34
C LYS A 10 5.88 24.03 -3.31
N GLU A 11 5.29 23.22 -2.43
CA GLU A 11 5.62 21.79 -2.31
C GLU A 11 4.60 20.83 -2.97
N GLN A 12 3.54 21.33 -3.61
CA GLN A 12 2.50 20.47 -4.23
C GLN A 12 2.47 20.49 -5.77
N GLN A 13 3.28 21.32 -6.44
CA GLN A 13 3.06 21.64 -7.86
C GLN A 13 3.69 20.71 -8.90
N ASN A 14 4.20 19.51 -8.56
CA ASN A 14 4.64 18.59 -9.62
C ASN A 14 4.43 17.09 -9.41
N CYS A 15 3.63 16.69 -8.42
CA CYS A 15 3.11 15.31 -8.35
C CYS A 15 1.67 15.19 -8.90
N GLY A 16 1.09 16.31 -9.33
CA GLY A 16 -0.27 16.39 -9.86
C GLY A 16 -0.27 16.83 -11.32
N ASN A 17 -0.08 15.88 -12.24
CA ASN A 17 -0.75 15.84 -13.56
C ASN A 17 -0.28 14.68 -14.45
N LEU A 18 -0.29 13.45 -13.93
CA LEU A 18 -0.09 12.27 -14.76
C LEU A 18 -1.19 11.25 -14.45
N ILE A 19 -2.03 11.01 -15.47
CA ILE A 19 -2.74 9.77 -15.87
C ILE A 19 -2.42 8.61 -14.92
N PRO A 20 -3.39 7.84 -14.37
CA PRO A 20 -3.22 6.91 -13.23
C PRO A 20 -1.87 6.19 -13.21
N VAL A 21 -0.88 6.87 -12.65
CA VAL A 21 0.47 6.37 -12.51
C VAL A 21 0.44 5.43 -11.32
N SER A 22 0.99 4.23 -11.51
CA SER A 22 0.97 3.16 -10.52
C SER A 22 1.42 3.66 -9.14
N ILE A 23 0.84 3.15 -8.05
CA ILE A 23 1.28 3.50 -6.69
C ILE A 23 2.79 3.34 -6.55
N LEU A 24 3.37 2.32 -7.18
CA LEU A 24 4.81 2.14 -7.24
C LEU A 24 5.51 3.32 -7.89
N GLN A 25 4.99 3.85 -8.98
CA GLN A 25 5.58 5.02 -9.62
C GLN A 25 5.22 6.34 -8.93
N LYS A 26 4.11 6.44 -8.19
CA LYS A 26 3.92 7.55 -7.23
C LYS A 26 4.93 7.47 -6.08
N MET A 27 5.16 6.28 -5.52
CA MET A 27 6.18 6.06 -4.50
C MET A 27 7.60 6.27 -5.07
N HIS A 28 7.87 5.89 -6.32
CA HIS A 28 9.16 6.04 -7.01
C HIS A 28 9.43 7.48 -7.48
N GLN A 29 8.47 8.15 -8.12
CA GLN A 29 8.57 9.53 -8.59
C GLN A 29 8.67 10.50 -7.41
N CYS A 30 7.96 10.23 -6.30
CA CYS A 30 8.16 10.97 -5.06
C CYS A 30 9.51 10.68 -4.41
N THR A 31 10.06 9.46 -4.50
CA THR A 31 11.37 9.14 -3.90
C THR A 31 12.55 9.75 -4.66
N GLU A 32 12.49 9.85 -5.99
CA GLU A 32 13.55 10.50 -6.78
C GLU A 32 13.62 12.02 -6.57
N SER A 33 12.48 12.66 -6.27
CA SER A 33 12.44 14.10 -5.92
C SER A 33 12.79 14.37 -4.45
N LEU A 34 12.82 13.34 -3.60
CA LEU A 34 13.03 13.42 -2.14
C LEU A 34 14.27 12.65 -1.65
N LYS A 35 15.30 12.50 -2.50
CA LYS A 35 16.57 11.77 -2.21
C LYS A 35 17.24 12.13 -0.87
N THR A 36 16.83 13.21 -0.21
CA THR A 36 17.34 13.67 1.07
C THR A 36 16.45 13.42 2.30
N LYS A 37 15.24 12.83 2.21
CA LYS A 37 14.32 12.78 3.37
C LYS A 37 13.67 11.44 3.73
N TYR A 38 13.59 10.46 2.82
CA TYR A 38 13.19 9.10 3.23
C TYR A 38 14.39 8.35 3.79
N ILE A 39 14.52 8.37 5.11
CA ILE A 39 15.43 7.48 5.81
C ILE A 39 14.96 6.04 5.50
N VAL A 40 15.68 5.32 4.65
CA VAL A 40 15.59 3.86 4.62
C VAL A 40 16.17 3.41 5.96
N VAL A 41 15.32 3.37 6.99
CA VAL A 41 15.74 2.87 8.29
C VAL A 41 16.06 1.40 8.07
N PRO A 42 17.30 0.94 8.33
CA PRO A 42 17.66 -0.47 8.20
C PRO A 42 16.97 -1.24 9.33
N ALA A 43 15.67 -1.46 9.18
CA ALA A 43 14.90 -2.29 10.09
C ALA A 43 15.18 -3.76 9.74
N LYS A 44 15.55 -4.55 10.76
CA LYS A 44 15.71 -6.00 10.65
C LYS A 44 14.45 -6.66 10.07
N ASN A 45 13.29 -6.15 10.48
CA ASN A 45 11.99 -6.58 9.96
C ASN A 45 11.39 -5.44 9.14
N ARG A 46 11.07 -5.69 7.87
CA ARG A 46 10.53 -4.68 6.95
C ARG A 46 9.74 -5.31 5.82
N ILE A 47 8.84 -4.53 5.22
CA ILE A 47 8.19 -4.88 3.96
C ILE A 47 9.03 -4.33 2.81
N LYS A 48 9.39 -5.19 1.85
CA LYS A 48 9.95 -4.78 0.57
C LYS A 48 8.87 -4.85 -0.49
N ILE A 49 8.57 -3.70 -1.09
CA ILE A 49 7.57 -3.61 -2.14
C ILE A 49 8.23 -4.00 -3.47
N HIS A 50 7.60 -4.92 -4.20
CA HIS A 50 8.09 -5.42 -5.48
C HIS A 50 7.02 -5.29 -6.58
N PRO A 51 7.35 -4.76 -7.77
CA PRO A 51 6.44 -4.80 -8.92
C PRO A 51 6.24 -6.24 -9.41
N GLY A 52 5.03 -6.60 -9.86
CA GLY A 52 4.73 -7.94 -10.35
C GLY A 52 3.40 -8.05 -11.08
N PRO A 53 2.94 -9.25 -11.46
CA PRO A 53 1.65 -9.45 -12.11
C PRO A 53 0.46 -9.48 -11.13
N THR A 54 0.72 -9.56 -9.82
CA THR A 54 -0.28 -9.82 -8.78
C THR A 54 -0.26 -8.78 -7.66
N CYS A 55 -1.33 -8.75 -6.87
CA CYS A 55 -1.42 -8.04 -5.60
C CYS A 55 -1.39 -9.09 -4.50
N ASN A 56 -0.36 -9.07 -3.64
CA ASN A 56 -0.31 -9.97 -2.49
C ASN A 56 0.66 -9.47 -1.41
N SER A 57 0.39 -9.89 -0.17
CA SER A 57 1.30 -9.81 0.96
C SER A 57 1.13 -11.03 1.87
N PHE A 58 2.15 -11.31 2.66
CA PHE A 58 2.03 -12.27 3.76
C PHE A 58 1.11 -11.72 4.84
N VAL A 59 0.38 -12.62 5.53
CA VAL A 59 -0.44 -12.23 6.67
C VAL A 59 0.43 -12.13 7.92
N GLY A 60 0.55 -10.92 8.45
CA GLY A 60 1.33 -10.62 9.64
C GLY A 60 2.84 -10.57 9.39
N LYS A 61 3.59 -10.62 10.48
CA LYS A 61 5.04 -10.52 10.49
C LYS A 61 5.68 -11.91 10.38
N ASN A 62 6.36 -12.17 9.27
CA ASN A 62 7.15 -13.40 9.08
C ASN A 62 8.56 -13.31 9.68
N GLY A 63 9.01 -12.08 9.96
CA GLY A 63 10.37 -11.81 10.40
C GLY A 63 11.33 -11.61 9.22
N GLY A 64 12.36 -10.79 9.42
CA GLY A 64 13.26 -10.39 8.33
C GLY A 64 12.60 -9.44 7.32
N GLU A 65 13.20 -9.34 6.14
CA GLU A 65 12.57 -8.69 4.99
C GLU A 65 11.50 -9.63 4.40
N GLN A 66 10.27 -9.15 4.25
CA GLN A 66 9.20 -9.88 3.56
C GLN A 66 8.68 -9.07 2.37
N THR A 67 8.38 -9.75 1.28
CA THR A 67 7.95 -9.11 0.03
C THR A 67 6.45 -8.84 0.04
N MET A 68 6.06 -7.67 -0.47
CA MET A 68 4.69 -7.35 -0.88
C MET A 68 4.70 -7.07 -2.37
N MET A 69 3.86 -7.76 -3.14
CA MET A 69 3.71 -7.53 -4.57
C MET A 69 2.61 -6.51 -4.82
N LEU A 70 2.95 -5.45 -5.55
CA LEU A 70 1.97 -4.48 -6.06
C LEU A 70 2.18 -4.34 -7.56
N GLY A 71 1.47 -5.15 -8.34
CA GLY A 71 1.46 -5.03 -9.79
C GLY A 71 0.84 -3.74 -10.33
N SER A 72 0.91 -3.56 -11.65
CA SER A 72 0.32 -2.41 -12.34
C SER A 72 -1.20 -2.34 -12.15
N SER A 73 -1.89 -3.48 -12.05
CA SER A 73 -3.32 -3.55 -11.71
C SER A 73 -3.61 -3.21 -10.24
N CYS A 74 -2.61 -3.27 -9.36
CA CYS A 74 -2.70 -2.96 -7.93
C CYS A 74 -2.44 -1.48 -7.62
N ALA A 75 -2.34 -0.66 -8.67
CA ALA A 75 -2.01 0.76 -8.66
C ALA A 75 -3.06 1.68 -7.99
N TYR A 76 -3.94 1.15 -7.16
CA TYR A 76 -4.99 1.90 -6.50
C TYR A 76 -4.80 1.92 -4.98
N THR A 77 -5.07 3.08 -4.36
CA THR A 77 -4.76 3.29 -2.93
C THR A 77 -5.43 2.26 -2.04
N TYR A 78 -6.64 1.84 -2.41
CA TYR A 78 -7.39 0.81 -1.69
C TYR A 78 -6.75 -0.59 -1.80
N MET A 79 -6.12 -0.94 -2.93
CA MET A 79 -5.42 -2.21 -3.10
C MET A 79 -4.14 -2.23 -2.27
N ALA A 80 -3.35 -1.16 -2.29
CA ALA A 80 -2.17 -1.06 -1.41
C ALA A 80 -2.56 -1.11 0.07
N ALA A 81 -3.66 -0.45 0.47
CA ALA A 81 -4.18 -0.54 1.83
C ALA A 81 -4.64 -1.97 2.19
N HIS A 82 -5.25 -2.70 1.25
CA HIS A 82 -5.61 -4.11 1.42
C HIS A 82 -4.38 -4.98 1.71
N GLU A 83 -3.33 -4.86 0.90
CA GLU A 83 -2.09 -5.63 1.09
C GLU A 83 -1.34 -5.24 2.38
N ILE A 84 -1.34 -3.95 2.74
CA ILE A 84 -0.83 -3.50 4.05
C ILE A 84 -1.65 -4.12 5.18
N GLY A 85 -2.98 -4.22 5.02
CA GLY A 85 -3.85 -4.93 5.95
C GLY A 85 -3.40 -6.38 6.17
N HIS A 86 -3.09 -7.11 5.09
CA HIS A 86 -2.49 -8.43 5.19
C HIS A 86 -1.18 -8.40 5.98
N ALA A 87 -0.23 -7.53 5.64
CA ALA A 87 1.04 -7.41 6.37
C ALA A 87 0.87 -7.09 7.88
N LEU A 88 -0.20 -6.40 8.26
CA LEU A 88 -0.56 -6.13 9.66
C LEU A 88 -1.21 -7.33 10.39
N GLY A 89 -1.65 -8.35 9.66
CA GLY A 89 -2.25 -9.57 10.20
C GLY A 89 -3.74 -9.72 9.92
N PHE A 90 -4.34 -8.87 9.09
CA PHE A 90 -5.76 -9.01 8.74
C PHE A 90 -5.95 -10.08 7.67
N MET A 91 -6.85 -11.02 7.93
CA MET A 91 -7.37 -11.97 6.94
C MET A 91 -8.52 -11.34 6.15
N HIS A 92 -8.94 -11.97 5.06
CA HIS A 92 -10.16 -11.53 4.37
C HIS A 92 -11.38 -11.64 5.28
N THR A 93 -12.25 -10.65 5.26
CA THR A 93 -13.40 -10.55 6.18
C THR A 93 -14.39 -11.71 6.03
N PHE A 94 -14.52 -12.29 4.84
CA PHE A 94 -15.37 -13.45 4.61
C PHE A 94 -14.86 -14.73 5.29
N GLN A 95 -13.61 -14.73 5.78
CA GLN A 95 -13.01 -15.85 6.51
C GLN A 95 -13.23 -15.76 8.03
N ARG A 96 -13.95 -14.74 8.51
CA ARG A 96 -14.32 -14.66 9.93
C ARG A 96 -15.14 -15.88 10.33
N HIS A 97 -14.92 -16.36 11.56
CA HIS A 97 -15.63 -17.50 12.14
C HIS A 97 -17.15 -17.29 12.23
N ASP A 98 -17.62 -16.04 12.27
CA ASP A 98 -19.03 -15.68 12.36
C ASP A 98 -19.66 -15.25 11.02
N ARG A 99 -18.94 -15.43 9.90
CA ARG A 99 -19.37 -14.97 8.57
C ARG A 99 -20.75 -15.52 8.16
N ASP A 100 -21.09 -16.75 8.56
CA ASP A 100 -22.36 -17.41 8.22
C ASP A 100 -23.59 -16.67 8.76
N LYS A 101 -23.40 -15.75 9.71
CA LYS A 101 -24.48 -14.87 10.20
C LYS A 101 -24.77 -13.69 9.26
N TYR A 102 -23.86 -13.39 8.34
CA TYR A 102 -23.87 -12.16 7.54
C TYR A 102 -23.85 -12.41 6.03
N ILE A 103 -23.26 -13.52 5.59
CA ILE A 103 -23.14 -13.88 4.18
C ILE A 103 -23.46 -15.37 3.97
N THR A 104 -24.04 -15.69 2.82
CA THR A 104 -24.28 -17.07 2.38
C THR A 104 -23.35 -17.37 1.20
N LEU A 105 -22.60 -18.47 1.29
CA LEU A 105 -21.81 -18.96 0.15
C LEU A 105 -22.73 -19.64 -0.87
N ASN A 106 -22.67 -19.18 -2.12
CA ASN A 106 -23.33 -19.87 -3.22
C ASN A 106 -22.37 -20.90 -3.83
N GLU A 107 -22.48 -22.14 -3.38
CA GLU A 107 -21.63 -23.25 -3.86
C GLU A 107 -21.90 -23.62 -5.33
N ASN A 108 -23.05 -23.22 -5.88
CA ASN A 108 -23.42 -23.48 -7.27
C ASN A 108 -22.82 -22.45 -8.26
N ALA A 109 -22.19 -21.38 -7.76
CA ALA A 109 -21.54 -20.37 -8.59
C ALA A 109 -20.06 -20.70 -8.90
N ALA A 110 -19.55 -21.82 -8.39
CA ALA A 110 -18.22 -22.32 -8.73
C ALA A 110 -18.26 -23.12 -10.05
N LEU A 111 -18.54 -22.45 -11.17
CA LEU A 111 -18.42 -22.98 -12.53
C LEU A 111 -17.80 -21.92 -13.44
#